data_AF-A0A143C3Q9-F1
#
_entry.id   AF-A0A143C3Q9-F1
#
_cell.length_a   1.000
_cell.length_b   1.000
_cell.length_c   1.000
_cell.angle_alpha   90.00
_cell.angle_beta   90.00
_cell.angle_gamma   90.00
#
_symmetry.space_group_name_H-M   'P 1'
#
loop_
_entity.id
_entity.type
_entity.pdbx_description
1 polymer ?
#
loop_
_entity_poly.entity_id
_entity_poly.type
_entity_poly.pdbx_seq_one_letter_code
_entity_poly.pdbx_strand_id
1 'polypeptide(L)' 'MKCRYCPRTLRTKESRARGYGLVCGRKLGLIPPPAPRRRQPPAPVTAVTTPGIHPDQTSLPIQPTLPQE' A
#
# COMPACT_ATOMS: atom_id res chain seq x y z
N MET A 1 -16.83 -15.51 20.37
CA MET A 1 -15.51 -15.30 21.01
C MET A 1 -15.44 -13.85 21.52
N LYS A 2 -15.05 -13.64 22.78
CA LYS A 2 -14.90 -12.30 23.39
C LYS A 2 -13.46 -11.80 23.24
N CYS A 3 -13.27 -10.49 23.27
CA CYS A 3 -11.94 -9.88 23.30
C CYS A 3 -11.24 -10.19 24.63
N ARG A 4 -9.93 -10.47 24.61
CA ARG A 4 -9.14 -10.69 25.83
C ARG A 4 -9.06 -9.46 26.75
N TYR A 5 -9.24 -8.27 26.20
CA TYR A 5 -9.00 -7.00 26.92
C TYR A 5 -10.26 -6.20 27.18
N CYS A 6 -11.44 -6.64 26.71
CA CYS A 6 -12.70 -5.94 26.93
C CYS A 6 -13.90 -6.89 26.82
N PRO A 7 -15.07 -6.55 27.40
CA PRO A 7 -16.26 -7.40 27.35
C PRO A 7 -16.91 -7.49 25.96
N ARG A 8 -16.36 -6.83 24.93
CA ARG A 8 -16.94 -6.80 23.58
C ARG A 8 -16.69 -8.12 22.83
N THR A 9 -17.70 -8.53 22.06
CA THR A 9 -17.64 -9.71 21.18
C THR A 9 -16.85 -9.42 19.90
N LEU A 10 -15.97 -10.35 19.50
CA LEU A 10 -15.15 -10.26 18.30
C LEU A 10 -15.99 -10.65 17.06
N ARG A 11 -16.26 -9.66 16.19
CA ARG A 11 -17.11 -9.84 14.99
C ARG A 11 -16.34 -10.40 13.79
N THR A 12 -15.13 -9.90 13.52
CA THR A 12 -14.37 -10.29 12.32
C THR A 12 -13.54 -11.57 12.54
N LYS A 13 -13.36 -12.37 11.48
CA LYS A 13 -12.52 -13.58 11.51
C LYS A 13 -11.09 -13.26 11.98
N GLU A 14 -10.52 -12.17 11.49
CA GLU A 14 -9.19 -11.70 11.85
C GLU A 14 -9.06 -11.30 13.33
N SER A 15 -10.11 -10.69 13.91
CA SER A 15 -10.12 -10.38 15.35
C SER A 15 -10.22 -11.65 16.18
N ARG A 16 -11.04 -12.63 15.74
CA ARG A 16 -11.16 -13.94 16.41
C ARG A 16 -9.84 -14.71 16.39
N ALA A 17 -9.13 -14.72 15.26
CA ALA A 17 -7.82 -15.36 15.13
C ALA A 17 -6.78 -14.75 16.08
N ARG A 18 -6.76 -13.42 16.24
CA ARG A 18 -5.87 -12.72 17.17
C ARG A 18 -6.30 -12.81 18.65
N GLY A 19 -7.59 -13.04 18.91
CA GLY A 19 -8.16 -13.05 20.26
C GLY A 19 -8.45 -11.65 20.83
N TYR A 20 -8.23 -10.58 20.06
CA TYR A 20 -8.53 -9.21 20.45
C TYR A 20 -9.05 -8.38 19.28
N GLY A 21 -9.83 -7.35 19.60
CA GLY A 21 -10.39 -6.43 18.61
C GLY A 21 -9.41 -5.35 18.19
N LEU A 22 -9.67 -4.72 17.05
CA LEU A 22 -8.82 -3.68 16.46
C LEU A 22 -8.56 -2.49 17.41
N VAL A 23 -9.59 -2.04 18.13
CA VAL A 23 -9.48 -0.94 19.10
C VAL A 23 -8.57 -1.30 20.27
N CYS A 24 -8.76 -2.48 20.85
CA CYS A 24 -7.93 -2.96 21.96
C CYS A 24 -6.48 -3.19 21.51
N GLY A 25 -6.29 -3.80 20.33
CA GLY A 25 -4.97 -4.02 19.76
C GLY A 25 -4.22 -2.71 19.50
N ARG A 26 -4.89 -1.67 18.97
CA ARG A 26 -4.28 -0.35 18.79
C ARG A 26 -3.93 0.33 20.11
N LYS A 27 -4.83 0.28 21.10
CA LYS A 27 -4.60 0.88 22.43
C LYS A 27 -3.40 0.24 23.16
N LEU A 28 -3.17 -1.04 22.93
CA LEU A 28 -2.07 -1.80 23.53
C LEU A 28 -0.80 -1.85 22.65
N GLY A 29 -0.79 -1.17 21.49
CA GLY A 29 0.35 -1.20 20.57
C GLY A 29 0.56 -2.51 19.80
N LEU A 30 -0.38 -3.46 19.88
CA LEU A 30 -0.34 -4.74 19.16
C LEU A 30 -0.72 -4.63 17.67
N ILE A 31 -1.37 -3.53 17.28
CA ILE A 31 -1.73 -3.24 15.90
C ILE A 31 -1.10 -1.91 15.53
N PRO A 32 -0.17 -1.87 14.55
CA PRO A 32 0.43 -0.63 14.12
C PRO A 32 -0.65 0.31 13.55
N PRO A 33 -0.49 1.64 13.73
CA PRO A 33 -1.38 2.60 13.11
C PRO A 33 -1.29 2.47 11.59
N PRO A 34 -2.38 2.74 10.86
CA PRO A 34 -2.32 2.79 9.40
C PRO A 34 -1.27 3.84 9.02
N ALA A 35 -0.33 3.43 8.16
CA ALA A 35 0.65 4.37 7.62
C ALA A 35 -0.11 5.55 6.98
N PRO A 36 0.33 6.81 7.21
CA PRO A 36 -0.27 7.93 6.50
C PRO A 36 -0.12 7.65 5.01
N ARG A 37 -1.22 7.72 4.27
CA ARG A 37 -1.17 7.74 2.80
C ARG A 37 -0.33 8.97 2.44
N ARG A 38 0.97 8.77 2.22
CA ARG A 38 1.77 9.76 1.49
C ARG A 38 1.08 9.86 0.14
N ARG A 39 0.39 10.98 -0.10
CA ARG A 39 0.17 11.46 -1.45
C ARG A 39 1.57 11.51 -2.03
N GLN A 40 1.95 10.52 -2.85
CA GLN A 40 3.15 10.66 -3.64
C GLN A 40 2.97 11.99 -4.37
N PRO A 41 3.87 12.97 -4.15
CA PRO A 41 3.92 14.12 -5.04
C PRO A 41 4.02 13.54 -6.46
N PRO A 42 3.29 14.09 -7.45
CA PRO A 42 3.58 13.73 -8.84
C PRO A 42 5.08 13.95 -9.04
N ALA A 43 5.80 12.89 -9.41
CA ALA A 43 7.21 12.99 -9.67
C ALA A 43 7.41 14.12 -10.71
N PRO A 44 8.31 15.09 -10.47
CA PRO A 44 8.66 16.03 -11.51
C PRO A 44 9.24 15.20 -12.66
N VAL A 45 8.53 15.19 -13.79
CA VAL A 45 9.02 14.60 -15.03
C VAL A 45 10.28 15.38 -15.37
N THR A 46 11.43 14.82 -15.05
CA THR A 46 12.71 15.44 -15.40
C THR A 46 12.81 15.22 -16.90
N ALA A 47 12.65 16.29 -17.69
CA ALA A 47 12.91 16.24 -19.11
C ALA A 47 14.39 15.84 -19.28
N VAL A 48 14.61 14.57 -19.60
CA VAL A 48 15.92 14.06 -19.97
C VAL A 48 16.31 14.80 -21.23
N THR A 49 17.20 15.78 -21.10
CA THR A 49 17.91 16.35 -22.24
C THR A 49 18.83 15.25 -22.75
N THR A 50 18.41 14.58 -23.82
CA THR A 50 19.16 13.52 -24.49
C THR A 50 20.52 14.05 -24.95
N PRO A 51 21.66 13.49 -24.49
CA PRO A 51 22.92 13.67 -25.18
C PRO A 51 23.02 12.62 -26.28
N GLY A 52 23.03 13.05 -27.54
CA GLY A 52 23.55 12.31 -28.69
C GLY A 52 23.00 10.90 -28.90
N ILE A 53 21.88 10.78 -29.62
CA ILE A 53 21.40 9.51 -30.17
C ILE A 53 22.38 9.07 -31.26
N HIS A 54 23.14 8.00 -31.00
CA HIS A 54 23.81 7.24 -32.07
C HIS A 54 22.74 6.58 -32.95
N PRO A 55 22.86 6.62 -34.29
CA PRO A 55 21.79 6.27 -35.22
C PRO A 55 21.41 4.78 -35.28
N ASP A 56 21.98 3.92 -34.44
CA ASP A 56 21.79 2.46 -34.51
C ASP A 56 21.03 1.85 -33.32
N GLN A 57 20.58 2.65 -32.35
CA GLN A 57 19.71 2.12 -31.30
C GLN A 57 18.25 2.16 -31.73
N THR A 58 17.78 1.03 -32.24
CA THR A 58 16.34 0.74 -32.38
C THR A 58 15.74 0.65 -30.97
N SER A 59 15.19 1.76 -30.48
CA SER A 59 14.38 1.78 -29.26
C SER A 59 13.03 1.14 -29.59
N LEU A 60 12.81 -0.09 -29.12
CA LEU A 60 11.49 -0.70 -29.15
C LEU A 60 10.61 0.01 -28.11
N PRO A 61 9.53 0.70 -28.51
CA PRO A 61 8.59 1.25 -27.54
C PRO A 61 7.81 0.09 -26.92
N ILE A 62 8.19 -0.33 -25.71
CA ILE A 62 7.32 -1.19 -24.91
C ILE A 62 6.18 -0.29 -24.43
N GLN A 63 5.06 -0.28 -25.16
CA GLN A 63 3.78 0.18 -24.62
C GLN A 63 3.30 -0.89 -23.64
N PRO A 64 3.20 -0.61 -22.33
CA PRO A 64 2.39 -1.46 -21.47
C PRO A 64 0.92 -1.23 -21.82
N THR A 65 0.32 -2.13 -22.58
CA THR A 65 -1.12 -2.19 -22.79
C THR A 65 -1.78 -2.49 -21.43
N LEU A 66 -2.45 -1.51 -20.84
CA LEU A 66 -3.33 -1.72 -19.69
C LEU A 66 -4.58 -2.49 -20.17
N PRO A 67 -5.00 -3.57 -19.50
CA PRO A 67 -6.26 -4.23 -19.81
C PRO A 67 -7.42 -3.28 -19.48
N GLN A 68 -8.26 -3.03 -20.48
CA GLN A 68 -9.51 -2.29 -20.38
C GLN A 68 -10.64 -3.32 -20.19
N GLU A 69 -11.40 -3.22 -19.10
CA GLU A 69 -12.79 -3.69 -19.05
C GLU A 69 -13.71 -2.47 -19.23
#